data_AF-A0A0R2K7Y6-F1
#
_entry.id   AF-A0A0R2K7Y6-F1
#
_cell.length_a   1.000
_cell.length_b   1.000
_cell.length_c   1.000
_cell.angle_alpha   90.00
_cell.angle_beta   90.00
_cell.angle_gamma   90.00
#
_symmetry.space_group_name_H-M   'P 1'
#
loop_
_entity.id
_entity.type
_entity.pdbx_description
1 polymer ?
#
loop_
_entity_poly.entity_id
_entity_poly.type
_entity_poly.pdbx_seq_one_letter_code
_entity_poly.pdbx_strand_id
1 'polypeptide(L)' 'MLKRFGVFVYVGKRLWDIELMALELDHLRESDVIDKETFIKAKLVIEREHRIEEQREQEKNKS' A
#
# COMPACT_ATOMS: atom_id res chain seq x y z
N MET A 1 6.37 5.18 -7.24
CA MET A 1 6.54 6.33 -8.15
C MET A 1 7.36 7.42 -7.49
N LEU A 2 6.92 8.00 -6.38
CA LEU A 2 7.51 9.24 -5.85
C LEU A 2 8.65 9.07 -4.83
N LYS A 3 8.83 7.87 -4.25
CA LYS A 3 9.92 7.58 -3.31
C LYS A 3 11.33 7.63 -3.91
N ARG A 4 11.47 7.39 -5.22
CA ARG A 4 12.76 7.51 -5.93
C ARG A 4 13.06 8.96 -6.35
N PHE A 5 12.07 9.87 -6.22
CA PHE A 5 12.14 11.31 -6.48
C PHE A 5 12.01 12.17 -5.20
N GLY A 6 12.03 11.57 -4.01
CA GLY A 6 11.99 12.29 -2.72
C GLY A 6 10.62 12.76 -2.24
N VAL A 7 9.52 12.36 -2.87
CA VAL A 7 8.18 12.82 -2.46
C VAL A 7 7.50 11.76 -1.59
N PHE A 8 7.31 12.12 -0.31
CA PHE A 8 6.42 11.44 0.62
C PHE A 8 5.00 11.96 0.39
N VAL A 9 4.14 11.22 -0.29
CA VAL A 9 2.72 11.55 -0.31
C VAL A 9 2.10 10.91 0.93
N TYR A 10 2.04 11.69 2.01
CA TYR A 10 1.12 11.43 3.12
C TYR A 10 -0.23 12.03 2.72
N VAL A 11 -1.18 11.19 2.29
CA VAL A 11 -2.52 11.68 1.89
C VAL A 11 -3.37 12.07 3.11
N GLY A 12 -2.80 11.96 4.32
CA GLY A 12 -3.43 12.33 5.60
C GLY A 12 -4.18 11.19 6.27
N LYS A 13 -4.43 10.06 5.57
CA LYS A 13 -4.91 8.81 6.20
C LYS A 13 -4.10 7.60 5.75
N ARG A 14 -3.81 6.73 6.72
CA ARG A 14 -3.02 5.52 6.54
C ARG A 14 -3.58 4.59 5.48
N LEU A 15 -4.91 4.49 5.37
CA LEU A 15 -5.58 3.65 4.36
C LEU A 15 -5.21 4.08 2.93
N TRP A 16 -5.19 5.39 2.65
CA TRP A 16 -4.81 5.91 1.34
C TRP A 16 -3.34 5.67 1.01
N ASP A 17 -2.45 5.74 2.01
CA ASP A 17 -1.04 5.43 1.81
C ASP A 17 -0.85 3.95 1.42
N ILE A 18 -1.65 3.04 2.00
CA ILE A 18 -1.64 1.61 1.67
C ILE A 18 -2.12 1.37 0.23
N GLU A 19 -3.21 2.04 -0.18
CA GLU A 19 -3.71 1.98 -1.57
C GLU A 19 -2.68 2.49 -2.58
N LEU A 20 -2.01 3.61 -2.27
CA LEU A 20 -0.95 4.14 -3.11
C LEU A 20 0.24 3.16 -3.19
N MET A 21 0.60 2.52 -2.09
CA MET A 21 1.64 1.49 -2.08
C MET A 21 1.28 0.28 -2.94
N ALA A 22 0.01 -0.15 -2.95
CA ALA A 22 -0.46 -1.23 -3.80
C ALA A 22 -0.30 -0.86 -5.29
N LEU A 23 -0.70 0.35 -5.67
CA LEU A 23 -0.54 0.85 -7.04
C LEU A 23 0.94 0.95 -7.46
N GLU A 24 1.81 1.43 -6.55
CA GLU A 24 3.25 1.47 -6.83
C GLU A 24 3.85 0.07 -7.01
N LEU A 25 3.40 -0.91 -6.23
CA LEU A 25 3.84 -2.31 -6.33
C LEU A 25 3.43 -2.93 -7.68
N ASP A 26 2.22 -2.64 -8.15
CA ASP A 26 1.74 -3.08 -9.46
C ASP A 26 2.61 -2.52 -10.59
N HIS A 27 2.94 -1.22 -10.57
CA HIS A 27 3.85 -0.63 -11.56
C HIS A 27 5.27 -1.22 -11.53
N LEU A 28 5.81 -1.57 -10.35
CA LEU A 28 7.12 -2.24 -10.24
C LEU A 28 7.10 -3.62 -10.89
N ARG A 29 5.98 -4.33 -10.78
CA ARG A 29 5.79 -5.64 -11.40
C ARG A 29 5.58 -5.54 -12.92
N GLU A 30 4.87 -4.53 -13.39
CA GLU A 30 4.66 -4.27 -14.83
C GLU A 30 5.94 -3.82 -15.54
N SER A 31 6.84 -3.14 -14.82
CA SER A 31 8.15 -2.72 -15.32
C SER A 31 9.25 -3.79 -15.15
N ASP A 32 8.87 -5.02 -14.76
CA ASP A 32 9.78 -6.14 -14.48
C ASP A 32 10.91 -5.82 -13.49
N VAL A 33 10.70 -4.84 -12.60
CA VAL A 33 11.67 -4.45 -11.55
C VAL A 33 11.69 -5.47 -10.42
N ILE A 34 10.58 -6.18 -10.19
CA ILE A 34 10.45 -7.24 -9.18
C ILE A 34 9.88 -8.51 -9.80
N ASP A 35 10.33 -9.66 -9.30
CA ASP A 35 9.82 -10.96 -9.73
C ASP A 35 8.41 -11.26 -9.20
N LYS A 36 7.77 -12.28 -9.79
CA LYS A 36 6.40 -12.68 -9.44
C LYS A 36 6.25 -13.15 -7.99
N GLU A 37 7.23 -13.85 -7.44
CA GLU A 37 7.16 -14.37 -6.07
C GLU A 37 7.23 -13.21 -5.07
N THR A 38 8.16 -12.28 -5.29
CA THR A 38 8.30 -11.04 -4.51
C THR A 38 7.02 -10.21 -4.57
N PHE A 39 6.45 -10.03 -5.75
CA PHE A 39 5.19 -9.33 -5.94
C PHE A 39 4.03 -9.94 -5.14
N ILE A 40 3.85 -11.27 -5.22
CA ILE A 40 2.77 -11.96 -4.50
C ILE A 40 2.93 -11.81 -2.99
N LYS A 41 4.14 -12.02 -2.47
CA LYS A 41 4.42 -11.87 -1.02
C LYS A 41 4.14 -10.45 -0.55
N ALA A 42 4.58 -9.44 -1.30
CA ALA A 42 4.34 -8.04 -0.97
C ALA A 42 2.84 -7.70 -1.00
N LYS A 43 2.10 -8.18 -2.01
CA LYS A 43 0.66 -7.95 -2.13
C LYS A 43 -0.11 -8.54 -0.95
N LEU A 44 0.24 -9.75 -0.50
CA LEU A 44 -0.35 -10.36 0.71
C LEU A 44 -0.15 -9.52 1.98
N VAL A 45 1.04 -8.91 2.14
CA VAL A 45 1.32 -8.05 3.29
C VAL A 45 0.48 -6.77 3.22
N ILE A 46 0.40 -6.14 2.04
CA ILE A 46 -0.40 -4.92 1.82
C ILE A 46 -1.87 -5.17 2.13
N GLU A 47 -2.45 -6.27 1.62
CA GLU A 47 -3.84 -6.67 1.89
C GLU A 47 -4.13 -6.86 3.38
N ARG A 48 -3.17 -7.46 4.11
CA ARG A 48 -3.29 -7.64 5.56
C ARG A 48 -3.31 -6.29 6.27
N GLU A 49 -2.39 -5.39 5.93
CA GLU A 49 -2.30 -4.06 6.55
C GLU A 49 -3.54 -3.21 6.21
N HIS A 50 -4.06 -3.30 4.98
CA HIS A 50 -5.30 -2.64 4.57
C HIS A 50 -6.45 -3.05 5.49
N ARG A 51 -6.67 -4.35 5.65
CA ARG A 51 -7.75 -4.89 6.50
C ARG A 51 -7.64 -4.43 7.95
N ILE A 52 -6.43 -4.42 8.50
CA ILE A 52 -6.20 -3.97 9.88
C ILE A 52 -6.53 -2.49 10.02
N GLU A 53 -6.12 -1.67 9.06
CA GLU A 53 -6.40 -0.23 9.12
C GLU A 53 -7.88 0.09 8.88
N GLU A 54 -8.56 -0.64 7.99
CA GLU A 54 -10.02 -0.55 7.82
C GLU A 54 -10.76 -0.84 9.12
N GLN A 55 -10.38 -1.90 9.84
CA GLN A 55 -10.97 -2.24 11.13
C GLN A 55 -10.77 -1.12 12.15
N ARG A 56 -9.56 -0.54 12.22
CA ARG A 56 -9.26 0.59 13.11
C ARG A 56 -10.09 1.82 12.79
N GLU A 57 -10.24 2.17 11.51
CA GLU A 57 -11.08 3.31 11.11
C GLU A 57 -12.56 3.06 11.44
N GLN A 58 -13.05 1.83 11.28
CA GLN A 58 -14.41 1.46 11.70
C GLN A 58 -14.61 1.56 13.22
N GLU A 59 -13.61 1.19 14.02
CA GLU A 59 -13.64 1.33 15.48
C GLU A 59 -13.65 2.81 15.90
N LYS A 60 -12.80 3.65 15.30
CA LYS A 60 -12.78 5.10 15.57
C LYS A 60 -14.12 5.77 15.24
N ASN A 61 -14.77 5.39 14.15
CA ASN A 61 -16.03 5.98 13.72
C ASN A 61 -17.25 5.57 14.56
N LYS A 62 -17.10 4.55 15.43
CA LYS A 62 -18.17 4.09 16.34
C LYS A 62 -18.10 4.74 17.73
N SER A 63 -17.04 5.49 18.03
CA SER A 63 -16.79 6.14 19.31
C SER A 63 -17.11 7.62 19.29
#